data_AF-A0A6M1E7S7-F1
#
_entry.id   AF-A0A6M1E7S7-F1
#
_cell.length_a   1.000
_cell.length_b   1.000
_cell.length_c   1.000
_cell.angle_alpha   90.00
_cell.angle_beta   90.00
_cell.angle_gamma   90.00
#
_symmetry.space_group_name_H-M   'P 1'
#
loop_
_entity.id
_entity.type
_entity.pdbx_description
1 polymer ?
#
loop_
_entity_poly.entity_id
_entity_poly.type
_entity_poly.pdbx_seq_one_letter_code
_entity_poly.pdbx_strand_id
1 'polypeptide(L)'
;MPGRPKDKLKYLNGLNEKDFPFLIADILSVHFNHSNIKIMDGTGDGKRDIFSVDQRGNNVITQCKFHYDFNKTSGSSETDEIVIALNKFGHNHGFFCTSGKLSPQSKREYSDNYKNFNLNWIEGHEMVDIVLENPTLRRIWFENEKIHLIDNRISIPFILRKLPEGVLFEYNFPESLALQNGVHLKIKQKELINPRQLYPLNHLDIRKSINAFGNAIGYCATIEKNVNFNSINDVKEEILNALVNDTNIQFEDSYVSVRFGIPYFPEQEESYRNFKAEKFNLPVNSETYVVYKDTFIDEYDFLIDVNEDWKLPDRIHMSQLDNLCYYNREQDFVFYLEYTCEVNKDLHPHIVRQIEIEKVIWSKSLFIIVNNNSDELFTNYPPSESYKYTDNYKLLCWIHPTPMIYPADVIEFENSLKDDNFESSKTLIINVAHHNNLEIIDWQKASKIIAIDNDDPFPLNPKTTYRLVDIFEEFSTIPSPINPESRSFIFECVFFVSEHNDQLLKERIDSLGELFDEIGNVDYYNFTIDNQTTNSIFLRVVYNPAYKLHLSTLENLKILSKDAQQSFDNIERKVKKIFPKGNRYTNNYWFEELGVFLKRD
;
A
#
# COMPACT_ATOMS: atom_id res chain seq x y z
N MET A 1 -6.94 -18.50 2.48
CA MET A 1 -6.09 -17.63 1.60
C MET A 1 -6.88 -17.16 0.36
N PRO A 2 -6.81 -15.88 -0.08
CA PRO A 2 -7.48 -15.43 -1.30
C PRO A 2 -6.85 -16.08 -2.55
N GLY A 3 -7.67 -16.55 -3.49
CA GLY A 3 -7.21 -17.23 -4.72
C GLY A 3 -8.27 -18.22 -5.26
N ARG A 4 -8.19 -18.57 -6.55
CA ARG A 4 -9.16 -19.51 -7.14
C ARG A 4 -8.87 -20.93 -6.62
N PRO A 5 -9.90 -21.76 -6.31
CA PRO A 5 -9.71 -23.14 -5.84
C PRO A 5 -8.76 -23.98 -6.70
N LYS A 6 -8.77 -23.77 -8.01
CA LYS A 6 -7.90 -24.48 -8.95
C LYS A 6 -6.41 -24.18 -8.73
N ASP A 7 -6.07 -22.96 -8.37
CA ASP A 7 -4.68 -22.54 -8.17
C ASP A 7 -4.11 -23.13 -6.88
N LYS A 8 -4.98 -23.31 -5.88
CA LYS A 8 -4.62 -23.92 -4.59
C LYS A 8 -4.27 -25.39 -4.71
N LEU A 9 -4.87 -26.13 -5.64
CA LEU A 9 -4.57 -27.56 -5.80
C LEU A 9 -3.11 -27.84 -6.18
N LYS A 10 -2.39 -26.87 -6.74
CA LYS A 10 -0.95 -26.99 -7.07
C LYS A 10 -0.09 -27.26 -5.85
N TYR A 11 -0.50 -26.80 -4.67
CA TYR A 11 0.24 -27.03 -3.43
C TYR A 11 0.24 -28.49 -2.99
N LEU A 12 -0.63 -29.35 -3.55
CA LEU A 12 -0.65 -30.78 -3.25
C LEU A 12 0.34 -31.60 -4.09
N ASN A 13 1.10 -30.98 -5.01
CA ASN A 13 1.93 -31.69 -6.00
C ASN A 13 3.02 -32.61 -5.44
N GLY A 14 3.47 -32.44 -4.19
CA GLY A 14 4.39 -33.40 -3.54
C GLY A 14 3.71 -34.35 -2.56
N LEU A 15 2.39 -34.26 -2.40
CA LEU A 15 1.62 -35.21 -1.61
C LEU A 15 1.41 -36.50 -2.43
N ASN A 16 1.61 -37.64 -1.79
CA ASN A 16 1.39 -38.95 -2.40
C ASN A 16 0.26 -39.72 -1.69
N GLU A 17 -0.21 -40.79 -2.32
CA GLU A 17 -1.31 -41.62 -1.84
C GLU A 17 -1.06 -42.19 -0.44
N LYS A 18 0.19 -42.54 -0.11
CA LYS A 18 0.57 -43.10 1.19
C LYS A 18 0.53 -42.06 2.30
N ASP A 19 0.97 -40.84 2.02
CA ASP A 19 1.02 -39.75 2.99
C ASP A 19 -0.33 -39.04 3.15
N PHE A 20 -1.24 -39.20 2.20
CA PHE A 20 -2.54 -38.53 2.20
C PHE A 20 -3.40 -38.82 3.45
N PRO A 21 -3.60 -40.08 3.91
CA PRO A 21 -4.31 -40.34 5.17
C PRO A 21 -3.64 -39.72 6.40
N PHE A 22 -2.31 -39.59 6.41
CA PHE A 22 -1.59 -38.95 7.51
C PHE A 22 -1.85 -37.43 7.53
N LEU A 23 -1.90 -36.77 6.37
CA LEU A 23 -2.26 -35.36 6.30
C LEU A 23 -3.68 -35.14 6.83
N ILE A 24 -4.63 -35.98 6.42
CA ILE A 24 -6.00 -35.89 6.90
C ILE A 24 -6.07 -36.16 8.40
N ALA A 25 -5.35 -37.14 8.92
CA ALA A 25 -5.27 -37.42 10.34
C ALA A 25 -4.77 -36.21 11.14
N ASP A 26 -3.73 -35.53 10.67
CA ASP A 26 -3.21 -34.33 11.31
C ASP A 26 -4.20 -33.16 11.22
N ILE A 27 -4.89 -32.98 10.08
CA ILE A 27 -5.97 -31.98 9.94
C ILE A 27 -7.09 -32.25 10.95
N LEU A 28 -7.55 -33.50 11.06
CA LEU A 28 -8.59 -33.88 12.03
C LEU A 28 -8.13 -33.61 13.47
N SER A 29 -6.87 -33.90 13.79
CA SER A 29 -6.27 -33.65 15.10
C SER A 29 -6.18 -32.16 15.44
N VAL A 30 -5.54 -31.39 14.57
CA VAL A 30 -5.10 -30.03 14.86
C VAL A 30 -6.17 -28.99 14.54
N HIS A 31 -6.90 -29.16 13.44
CA HIS A 31 -7.92 -28.22 13.00
C HIS A 31 -9.31 -28.55 13.58
N PHE A 32 -9.71 -29.82 13.54
CA PHE A 32 -11.03 -30.25 14.04
C PHE A 32 -11.02 -30.72 15.51
N ASN A 33 -9.85 -30.75 16.16
CA ASN A 33 -9.67 -31.15 17.55
C ASN A 33 -10.20 -32.56 17.86
N HIS A 34 -10.01 -33.49 16.92
CA HIS A 34 -10.32 -34.90 17.14
C HIS A 34 -9.26 -35.56 18.02
N SER A 35 -9.66 -36.62 18.72
CA SER A 35 -8.81 -37.45 19.58
C SER A 35 -8.86 -38.92 19.17
N ASN A 36 -7.99 -39.76 19.75
CA ASN A 36 -7.93 -41.20 19.48
C ASN A 36 -7.82 -41.57 17.99
N ILE A 37 -7.07 -40.78 17.23
CA ILE A 37 -6.92 -40.93 15.79
C ILE A 37 -6.10 -42.19 15.46
N LYS A 38 -6.64 -43.04 14.60
CA LYS A 38 -6.04 -44.29 14.15
C LYS A 38 -6.15 -44.38 12.64
N ILE A 39 -5.01 -44.42 11.96
CA ILE A 39 -4.93 -44.70 10.53
C ILE A 39 -5.01 -46.23 10.35
N MET A 40 -5.89 -46.68 9.47
CA MET A 40 -6.25 -48.08 9.30
C MET A 40 -5.52 -48.65 8.08
N ASP A 41 -4.36 -49.28 8.27
CA ASP A 41 -3.59 -49.89 7.18
C ASP A 41 -4.15 -51.29 6.79
N GLY A 42 -4.52 -51.49 5.52
CA GLY A 42 -4.51 -52.83 4.88
C GLY A 42 -5.78 -53.30 4.15
N THR A 43 -5.60 -54.35 3.34
CA THR A 43 -6.67 -55.09 2.64
C THR A 43 -7.66 -55.68 3.64
N GLY A 44 -8.85 -55.07 3.75
CA GLY A 44 -9.91 -55.48 4.69
C GLY A 44 -10.47 -54.35 5.55
N ASP A 45 -10.00 -53.11 5.37
CA ASP A 45 -10.44 -51.88 6.04
C ASP A 45 -11.96 -51.67 6.10
N GLY A 46 -12.72 -52.19 5.12
CA GLY A 46 -14.16 -51.98 5.02
C GLY A 46 -14.53 -50.58 4.57
N LYS A 47 -13.69 -49.93 3.74
CA LYS A 47 -13.87 -48.58 3.20
C LYS A 47 -13.80 -47.48 4.28
N ARG A 48 -12.83 -47.60 5.19
CA ARG A 48 -12.42 -46.53 6.10
C ARG A 48 -10.90 -46.45 6.15
N ASP A 49 -10.35 -45.26 6.06
CA ASP A 49 -8.91 -45.06 6.14
C ASP A 49 -8.49 -44.54 7.51
N ILE A 50 -9.37 -43.81 8.20
CA ILE A 50 -9.08 -43.24 9.52
C ILE A 50 -10.29 -43.43 10.43
N PHE A 51 -10.01 -43.76 11.69
CA PHE A 51 -10.96 -43.72 12.79
C PHE A 51 -10.53 -42.65 13.79
N SER A 52 -11.47 -41.85 14.27
CA SER A 52 -11.19 -40.81 15.29
C SER A 52 -12.40 -40.57 16.19
N VAL A 53 -12.22 -39.78 17.24
CA VAL A 53 -13.28 -39.35 18.16
C VAL A 53 -13.37 -37.83 18.12
N ASP A 54 -14.53 -37.26 17.79
CA ASP A 54 -14.70 -35.81 17.72
C ASP A 54 -14.66 -35.15 19.12
N GLN A 55 -14.63 -33.82 19.16
CA GLN A 55 -14.66 -33.05 20.41
C GLN A 55 -15.89 -33.29 21.30
N ARG A 56 -16.96 -33.90 20.77
CA ARG A 56 -18.19 -34.25 21.50
C ARG A 56 -18.20 -35.70 21.96
N GLY A 57 -17.15 -36.48 21.68
CA GLY A 57 -17.04 -37.89 22.03
C GLY A 57 -17.68 -38.87 21.04
N ASN A 58 -18.09 -38.41 19.85
CA ASN A 58 -18.65 -39.29 18.83
C ASN A 58 -17.56 -40.00 18.04
N ASN A 59 -17.78 -41.28 17.73
CA ASN A 59 -16.91 -42.03 16.82
C ASN A 59 -17.11 -41.56 15.39
N VAL A 60 -16.01 -41.13 14.75
CA VAL A 60 -15.97 -40.62 13.38
C VAL A 60 -15.17 -41.55 12.49
N ILE A 61 -15.75 -41.90 11.34
CA ILE A 61 -15.08 -42.64 10.27
C ILE A 61 -14.65 -41.65 9.19
N THR A 62 -13.43 -41.76 8.69
CA THR A 62 -12.97 -40.95 7.54
C THR A 62 -12.52 -41.86 6.41
N GLN A 63 -13.00 -41.55 5.20
CA GLN A 63 -12.52 -42.14 3.95
C GLN A 63 -11.70 -41.09 3.19
N CYS A 64 -10.52 -41.50 2.75
CA CYS A 64 -9.56 -40.71 2.01
C CYS A 64 -9.52 -41.21 0.56
N LYS A 65 -9.72 -40.29 -0.39
CA LYS A 65 -9.58 -40.58 -1.82
C LYS A 65 -8.48 -39.72 -2.43
N PHE A 66 -7.35 -40.35 -2.74
CA PHE A 66 -6.26 -39.67 -3.43
C PHE A 66 -6.44 -39.76 -4.95
N HIS A 67 -6.43 -38.61 -5.63
CA HIS A 67 -6.32 -38.48 -7.07
C HIS A 67 -4.94 -37.96 -7.44
N TYR A 68 -4.28 -38.61 -8.41
CA TYR A 68 -3.03 -38.12 -9.00
C TYR A 68 -3.21 -36.89 -9.90
N ASP A 69 -4.45 -36.64 -10.35
CA ASP A 69 -4.84 -35.39 -10.99
C ASP A 69 -5.84 -34.69 -10.06
N PHE A 70 -5.38 -33.64 -9.37
CA PHE A 70 -6.19 -32.91 -8.40
C PHE A 70 -7.37 -32.14 -9.04
N ASN A 71 -7.41 -32.01 -10.38
CA ASN A 71 -8.60 -31.50 -11.05
C ASN A 71 -9.72 -32.53 -11.19
N LYS A 72 -9.43 -33.82 -10.92
CA LYS A 72 -10.46 -34.86 -10.95
C LYS A 72 -11.55 -34.59 -9.94
N THR A 73 -12.76 -34.93 -10.35
CA THR A 73 -13.96 -34.75 -9.55
C THR A 73 -14.44 -36.13 -9.13
N SER A 74 -14.59 -36.31 -7.82
CA SER A 74 -15.10 -37.51 -7.20
C SER A 74 -16.62 -37.56 -7.36
N GLY A 75 -17.13 -38.72 -7.76
CA GLY A 75 -18.55 -38.95 -8.03
C GLY A 75 -19.28 -39.62 -6.86
N SER A 76 -20.59 -39.79 -6.99
CA SER A 76 -21.43 -40.30 -5.90
C SER A 76 -21.07 -41.72 -5.49
N SER A 77 -20.70 -42.56 -6.45
CA SER A 77 -20.23 -43.93 -6.19
C SER A 77 -19.02 -44.00 -5.25
N GLU A 78 -18.17 -42.96 -5.24
CA GLU A 78 -17.00 -42.87 -4.37
C GLU A 78 -17.38 -42.30 -3.00
N THR A 79 -18.28 -41.32 -2.95
CA THR A 79 -18.76 -40.79 -1.67
C THR A 79 -19.62 -41.79 -0.91
N ASP A 80 -20.36 -42.68 -1.59
CA ASP A 80 -21.22 -43.67 -0.95
C ASP A 80 -20.43 -44.73 -0.15
N GLU A 81 -19.13 -44.83 -0.39
CA GLU A 81 -18.23 -45.75 0.31
C GLU A 81 -18.20 -45.49 1.82
N ILE A 82 -18.22 -44.23 2.23
CA ILE A 82 -18.25 -43.87 3.65
C ILE A 82 -19.58 -44.26 4.31
N VAL A 83 -20.70 -44.21 3.57
CA VAL A 83 -22.02 -44.60 4.10
C VAL A 83 -22.04 -46.10 4.38
N ILE A 84 -21.46 -46.88 3.46
CA ILE A 84 -21.30 -48.33 3.65
C ILE A 84 -20.46 -48.61 4.91
N ALA A 85 -19.36 -47.89 5.10
CA ALA A 85 -18.50 -48.05 6.27
C ALA A 85 -19.24 -47.69 7.57
N LEU A 86 -19.93 -46.55 7.60
CA LEU A 86 -20.71 -46.11 8.77
C LEU A 86 -21.77 -47.13 9.18
N ASN A 87 -22.52 -47.66 8.21
CA ASN A 87 -23.51 -48.69 8.47
C ASN A 87 -22.87 -50.00 8.97
N LYS A 88 -21.75 -50.42 8.37
CA LYS A 88 -21.02 -51.64 8.74
C LYS A 88 -20.48 -51.60 10.18
N PHE A 89 -20.01 -50.43 10.62
CA PHE A 89 -19.40 -50.25 11.94
C PHE A 89 -20.36 -49.66 12.99
N GLY A 90 -21.63 -49.38 12.62
CA GLY A 90 -22.63 -48.86 13.53
C GLY A 90 -22.30 -47.45 14.04
N HIS A 91 -21.77 -46.58 13.18
CA HIS A 91 -21.44 -45.19 13.49
C HIS A 91 -22.28 -44.25 12.63
N ASN A 92 -22.46 -43.02 13.10
CA ASN A 92 -23.29 -42.02 12.43
C ASN A 92 -22.53 -40.76 11.97
N HIS A 93 -21.24 -40.60 12.28
CA HIS A 93 -20.45 -39.43 11.89
C HIS A 93 -19.33 -39.81 10.91
N GLY A 94 -19.29 -39.15 9.75
CA GLY A 94 -18.36 -39.47 8.67
C GLY A 94 -17.67 -38.25 8.07
N PHE A 95 -16.44 -38.44 7.61
CA PHE A 95 -15.71 -37.50 6.74
C PHE A 95 -15.33 -38.18 5.43
N PHE A 96 -15.54 -37.49 4.31
CA PHE A 96 -14.95 -37.87 3.02
C PHE A 96 -13.94 -36.82 2.58
N CYS A 97 -12.68 -37.22 2.50
CA CYS A 97 -11.56 -36.33 2.17
C CYS A 97 -10.99 -36.72 0.81
N THR A 98 -10.88 -35.77 -0.12
CA THR A 98 -10.33 -36.03 -1.45
C THR A 98 -9.27 -35.01 -1.82
N SER A 99 -8.15 -35.45 -2.41
CA SER A 99 -7.13 -34.53 -2.93
C SER A 99 -7.61 -33.77 -4.18
N GLY A 100 -8.72 -34.21 -4.77
CA GLY A 100 -9.37 -33.57 -5.91
C GLY A 100 -10.57 -32.72 -5.49
N LYS A 101 -11.63 -32.81 -6.29
CA LYS A 101 -12.92 -32.13 -6.06
C LYS A 101 -14.04 -33.15 -5.82
N LEU A 102 -15.18 -32.67 -5.37
CA LEU A 102 -16.45 -33.37 -5.25
C LEU A 102 -17.45 -32.77 -6.23
N SER A 103 -18.20 -33.62 -6.93
CA SER A 103 -19.21 -33.12 -7.85
C SER A 103 -20.34 -32.42 -7.07
N PRO A 104 -20.95 -31.35 -7.61
CA PRO A 104 -22.11 -30.71 -6.96
C PRO A 104 -23.26 -31.69 -6.70
N GLN A 105 -23.46 -32.66 -7.61
CA GLN A 105 -24.47 -33.70 -7.44
C GLN A 105 -24.14 -34.61 -6.26
N SER A 106 -22.88 -35.02 -6.12
CA SER A 106 -22.43 -35.84 -5.01
C SER A 106 -22.62 -35.10 -3.69
N LYS A 107 -22.24 -33.82 -3.58
CA LYS A 107 -22.49 -33.03 -2.35
C LYS A 107 -23.96 -32.96 -1.97
N ARG A 108 -24.86 -32.82 -2.96
CA ARG A 108 -26.32 -32.83 -2.72
C ARG A 108 -26.79 -34.19 -2.23
N GLU A 109 -26.46 -35.27 -2.94
CA GLU A 109 -26.86 -36.62 -2.53
C GLU A 109 -26.30 -36.99 -1.15
N TYR A 110 -25.05 -36.61 -0.90
CA TYR A 110 -24.35 -36.81 0.37
C TYR A 110 -25.06 -36.11 1.54
N SER A 111 -25.71 -34.97 1.29
CA SER A 111 -26.46 -34.21 2.30
C SER A 111 -27.94 -34.64 2.39
N ASP A 112 -28.58 -34.93 1.26
CA ASP A 112 -30.04 -35.09 1.16
C ASP A 112 -30.50 -36.54 1.41
N ASN A 113 -29.73 -37.53 0.94
CA ASN A 113 -30.15 -38.93 0.90
C ASN A 113 -29.83 -39.69 2.19
N TYR A 114 -28.90 -39.17 3.01
CA TYR A 114 -28.31 -39.88 4.15
C TYR A 114 -28.62 -39.20 5.49
N LYS A 115 -29.89 -38.83 5.71
CA LYS A 115 -30.35 -38.01 6.86
C LYS A 115 -30.03 -38.57 8.26
N ASN A 116 -29.77 -39.87 8.37
CA ASN A 116 -29.40 -40.52 9.64
C ASN A 116 -27.89 -40.43 9.95
N PHE A 117 -27.11 -39.91 9.00
CA PHE A 117 -25.66 -39.73 9.11
C PHE A 117 -25.31 -38.24 9.13
N ASN A 118 -24.32 -37.89 9.93
CA ASN A 118 -23.67 -36.58 9.94
C ASN A 118 -22.40 -36.67 9.09
N LEU A 119 -22.53 -36.25 7.84
CA LEU A 119 -21.49 -36.43 6.83
C LEU A 119 -20.84 -35.08 6.49
N ASN A 120 -19.51 -35.03 6.58
CA ASN A 120 -18.69 -33.88 6.23
C ASN A 120 -17.72 -34.24 5.12
N TRP A 121 -17.16 -33.24 4.43
CA TRP A 121 -16.14 -33.47 3.41
C TRP A 121 -15.05 -32.42 3.46
N ILE A 122 -13.90 -32.76 2.87
CA ILE A 122 -12.81 -31.83 2.63
C ILE A 122 -12.30 -32.08 1.21
N GLU A 123 -12.30 -31.03 0.37
CA GLU A 123 -11.70 -31.05 -0.97
C GLU A 123 -10.24 -30.59 -0.93
N GLY A 124 -9.47 -30.90 -1.97
CA GLY A 124 -8.03 -30.63 -1.99
C GLY A 124 -7.68 -29.15 -1.78
N HIS A 125 -8.50 -28.22 -2.30
CA HIS A 125 -8.25 -26.80 -2.11
C HIS A 125 -8.53 -26.32 -0.67
N GLU A 126 -9.53 -26.91 -0.01
CA GLU A 126 -9.87 -26.63 1.39
C GLU A 126 -8.78 -27.16 2.32
N MET A 127 -8.18 -28.32 2.00
CA MET A 127 -7.03 -28.84 2.74
C MET A 127 -5.86 -27.88 2.72
N VAL A 128 -5.57 -27.29 1.56
CA VAL A 128 -4.49 -26.32 1.40
C VAL A 128 -4.75 -25.07 2.23
N ASP A 129 -5.98 -24.55 2.21
CA ASP A 129 -6.36 -23.43 3.07
C ASP A 129 -6.16 -23.78 4.56
N ILE A 130 -6.68 -24.93 5.01
CA ILE A 130 -6.56 -25.38 6.40
C ILE A 130 -5.09 -25.50 6.84
N VAL A 131 -4.25 -26.09 6.00
CA VAL A 131 -2.84 -26.32 6.35
C VAL A 131 -2.06 -25.02 6.38
N LEU A 132 -2.27 -24.12 5.41
CA LEU A 132 -1.54 -22.85 5.35
C LEU A 132 -1.98 -21.86 6.43
N GLU A 133 -3.25 -21.88 6.83
CA GLU A 133 -3.82 -21.03 7.87
C GLU A 133 -3.46 -21.50 9.29
N ASN A 134 -3.07 -22.77 9.46
CA ASN A 134 -2.69 -23.33 10.75
C ASN A 134 -1.15 -23.45 10.89
N PRO A 135 -0.50 -22.67 11.77
CA PRO A 135 0.97 -22.67 11.91
C PRO A 135 1.58 -24.05 12.21
N THR A 136 0.88 -24.89 12.99
CA THR A 136 1.35 -26.23 13.35
C THR A 136 1.30 -27.18 12.15
N LEU A 137 0.18 -27.19 11.41
CA LEU A 137 0.04 -28.01 10.21
C LEU A 137 1.01 -27.56 9.12
N ARG A 138 1.15 -26.25 8.92
CA ARG A 138 2.14 -25.67 8.01
C ARG A 138 3.54 -26.17 8.35
N ARG A 139 3.91 -26.17 9.63
CA ARG A 139 5.22 -26.68 10.06
C ARG A 139 5.42 -28.17 9.76
N ILE A 140 4.41 -29.00 10.01
CA ILE A 140 4.51 -30.46 9.81
C ILE A 140 4.58 -30.82 8.32
N TRP A 141 3.78 -30.17 7.49
CA TRP A 141 3.53 -30.61 6.12
C TRP A 141 4.25 -29.79 5.06
N PHE A 142 4.50 -28.51 5.30
CA PHE A 142 5.25 -27.63 4.39
C PHE A 142 6.69 -27.41 4.86
N GLU A 143 6.92 -27.17 6.16
CA GLU A 143 8.26 -26.83 6.66
C GLU A 143 9.11 -28.09 6.95
N ASN A 144 8.51 -29.20 7.40
CA ASN A 144 9.17 -30.49 7.67
C ASN A 144 9.10 -31.49 6.47
N GLU A 145 9.19 -30.98 5.24
CA GLU A 145 9.53 -31.76 4.02
C GLU A 145 8.44 -32.66 3.39
N LYS A 146 7.26 -32.89 3.99
CA LYS A 146 6.32 -33.95 3.50
C LYS A 146 5.53 -33.63 2.22
N ILE A 147 5.04 -32.40 2.02
CA ILE A 147 4.30 -32.01 0.79
C ILE A 147 5.27 -31.48 -0.29
N HIS A 148 6.57 -31.39 0.02
CA HIS A 148 7.59 -30.76 -0.82
C HIS A 148 8.91 -31.56 -0.90
N LEU A 149 8.84 -32.89 -1.02
CA LEU A 149 10.00 -33.77 -1.24
C LEU A 149 10.66 -33.63 -2.64
N ILE A 150 10.59 -32.47 -3.28
CA ILE A 150 11.31 -32.18 -4.53
C ILE A 150 12.19 -30.95 -4.26
N ASP A 151 13.47 -31.04 -4.60
CA ASP A 151 14.54 -30.01 -4.54
C ASP A 151 14.01 -28.59 -4.83
N ASN A 152 13.40 -27.95 -3.84
CA ASN A 152 12.70 -26.69 -4.03
C ASN A 152 13.70 -25.57 -3.88
N ARG A 153 14.24 -25.13 -5.01
CA ARG A 153 15.00 -23.88 -5.10
C ARG A 153 14.04 -22.72 -4.82
N ILE A 154 14.39 -21.74 -3.99
CA ILE A 154 13.64 -20.46 -3.93
C ILE A 154 14.47 -19.41 -4.64
N SER A 155 13.83 -18.68 -5.54
CA SER A 155 14.38 -17.53 -6.23
C SER A 155 13.76 -16.25 -5.70
N ILE A 156 14.58 -15.27 -5.36
CA ILE A 156 14.19 -13.94 -4.89
C ILE A 156 14.66 -12.93 -5.92
N PRO A 157 13.74 -12.32 -6.69
CA PRO A 157 14.09 -11.25 -7.61
C PRO A 157 14.36 -9.96 -6.81
N PHE A 158 15.34 -9.16 -7.22
CA PHE A 158 15.55 -7.85 -6.61
C PHE A 158 16.17 -6.86 -7.58
N ILE A 159 16.01 -5.57 -7.27
CA ILE A 159 16.63 -4.46 -8.02
C ILE A 159 17.29 -3.49 -7.05
N LEU A 160 18.29 -2.76 -7.55
CA LEU A 160 18.97 -1.71 -6.82
C LEU A 160 18.66 -0.37 -7.50
N ARG A 161 18.37 0.66 -6.70
CA ARG A 161 18.23 2.04 -7.19
C ARG A 161 19.04 2.99 -6.34
N LYS A 162 19.67 3.96 -7.01
CA LYS A 162 20.30 5.09 -6.36
C LYS A 162 19.23 6.13 -6.01
N LEU A 163 19.29 6.60 -4.78
CA LEU A 163 18.45 7.68 -4.25
C LEU A 163 19.29 8.95 -4.09
N PRO A 164 18.69 10.14 -4.33
CA PRO A 164 17.26 10.38 -4.56
C PRO A 164 16.77 10.20 -6.00
N GLU A 165 17.67 9.97 -6.96
CA GLU A 165 17.35 10.10 -8.38
C GLU A 165 16.40 9.00 -8.88
N GLY A 166 16.24 7.92 -8.11
CA GLY A 166 15.36 6.79 -8.45
C GLY A 166 15.87 5.98 -9.64
N VAL A 167 17.14 6.14 -10.00
CA VAL A 167 17.77 5.51 -11.17
C VAL A 167 18.31 4.15 -10.78
N LEU A 168 18.21 3.16 -11.68
CA LEU A 168 18.77 1.83 -11.45
C LEU A 168 20.29 1.88 -11.22
N PHE A 169 20.78 0.97 -10.40
CA PHE A 169 22.17 0.86 -10.03
C PHE A 169 22.66 -0.56 -10.33
N GLU A 170 23.77 -0.68 -11.06
CA GLU A 170 24.41 -1.97 -11.34
C GLU A 170 25.54 -2.22 -10.33
N TYR A 171 25.41 -3.31 -9.59
CA TYR A 171 26.40 -3.87 -8.70
C TYR A 171 26.85 -5.27 -9.15
N ASN A 172 28.15 -5.53 -9.09
CA ASN A 172 28.74 -6.81 -9.45
C ASN A 172 28.82 -7.74 -8.23
N PHE A 173 27.72 -8.43 -7.92
CA PHE A 173 27.73 -9.43 -6.86
C PHE A 173 28.69 -10.59 -7.18
N PRO A 174 29.31 -11.24 -6.18
CA PRO A 174 29.89 -12.56 -6.37
C PRO A 174 28.87 -13.54 -6.93
N GLU A 175 29.27 -14.45 -7.82
CA GLU A 175 28.36 -15.46 -8.40
C GLU A 175 27.74 -16.37 -7.32
N SER A 176 28.45 -16.53 -6.19
CA SER A 176 27.97 -17.23 -5.02
C SER A 176 28.27 -16.46 -3.73
N LEU A 177 27.27 -16.32 -2.86
CA LEU A 177 27.44 -15.90 -1.46
C LEU A 177 27.22 -17.10 -0.53
N ALA A 178 27.93 -17.15 0.59
CA ALA A 178 27.82 -18.22 1.57
C ALA A 178 26.99 -17.74 2.76
N LEU A 179 25.84 -18.38 3.00
CA LEU A 179 25.03 -18.11 4.19
C LEU A 179 25.69 -18.74 5.43
N GLN A 180 25.44 -18.16 6.61
CA GLN A 180 25.98 -18.61 7.90
C GLN A 180 25.71 -20.11 8.19
N ASN A 181 24.68 -20.68 7.58
CA ASN A 181 24.28 -22.08 7.74
C ASN A 181 24.93 -23.06 6.74
N GLY A 182 25.95 -22.62 5.97
CA GLY A 182 26.63 -23.46 4.97
C GLY A 182 25.83 -23.67 3.67
N VAL A 183 24.76 -22.90 3.48
CA VAL A 183 23.94 -22.88 2.27
C VAL A 183 24.54 -21.87 1.28
N HIS A 184 24.68 -22.27 0.01
CA HIS A 184 25.20 -21.39 -1.04
C HIS A 184 24.07 -20.69 -1.80
N LEU A 185 24.14 -19.37 -1.85
CA LEU A 185 23.25 -18.51 -2.63
C LEU A 185 23.88 -18.24 -3.99
N LYS A 186 23.20 -18.57 -5.09
CA LYS A 186 23.64 -18.15 -6.43
C LYS A 186 22.96 -16.86 -6.84
N ILE A 187 23.73 -15.88 -7.30
CA ILE A 187 23.20 -14.60 -7.76
C ILE A 187 23.34 -14.51 -9.27
N LYS A 188 22.21 -14.52 -9.99
CA LYS A 188 22.16 -14.17 -11.40
C LYS A 188 22.00 -12.66 -11.53
N GLN A 189 22.79 -12.06 -12.42
CA GLN A 189 22.78 -10.63 -12.70
C GLN A 189 22.25 -10.38 -14.11
N LYS A 190 21.80 -9.15 -14.39
CA LYS A 190 21.23 -8.76 -15.70
C LYS A 190 20.01 -9.60 -16.09
N GLU A 191 19.16 -9.86 -15.10
CA GLU A 191 17.91 -10.57 -15.28
C GLU A 191 16.78 -9.59 -15.63
N LEU A 192 15.83 -10.06 -16.44
CA LEU A 192 14.58 -9.36 -16.71
C LEU A 192 13.59 -9.69 -15.59
N ILE A 193 13.33 -8.72 -14.72
CA ILE A 193 12.38 -8.89 -13.60
C ILE A 193 11.00 -8.39 -14.03
N ASN A 194 9.97 -9.20 -13.77
CA ASN A 194 8.60 -8.78 -14.03
C ASN A 194 8.20 -7.70 -13.01
N PRO A 195 7.77 -6.50 -13.42
CA PRO A 195 7.37 -5.43 -12.49
C PRO A 195 6.30 -5.85 -11.48
N ARG A 196 5.43 -6.81 -11.83
CA ARG A 196 4.42 -7.37 -10.91
C ARG A 196 5.02 -8.10 -9.72
N GLN A 197 6.26 -8.57 -9.81
CA GLN A 197 6.96 -9.20 -8.70
C GLN A 197 7.50 -8.16 -7.71
N LEU A 198 7.60 -6.88 -8.08
CA LEU A 198 8.19 -5.83 -7.24
C LEU A 198 7.13 -4.92 -6.59
N TYR A 199 5.85 -5.21 -6.80
CA TYR A 199 4.73 -4.32 -6.52
C TYR A 199 4.40 -4.19 -5.01
N PRO A 200 4.13 -2.96 -4.48
CA PRO A 200 4.05 -1.68 -5.20
C PRO A 200 5.42 -1.10 -5.51
N LEU A 201 5.64 -0.75 -6.78
CA LEU A 201 6.92 -0.23 -7.25
C LEU A 201 6.69 1.14 -7.90
N ASN A 202 7.46 2.14 -7.48
CA ASN A 202 7.50 3.43 -8.12
C ASN A 202 8.03 3.26 -9.55
N HIS A 203 7.35 3.88 -10.52
CA HIS A 203 7.63 3.69 -11.94
C HIS A 203 9.08 4.01 -12.27
N LEU A 204 9.70 3.16 -13.07
CA LEU A 204 11.01 3.45 -13.64
C LEU A 204 10.82 4.43 -14.79
N ASP A 205 11.66 5.46 -14.90
CA ASP A 205 11.81 6.17 -16.16
C ASP A 205 12.45 5.20 -17.16
N ILE A 206 11.61 4.55 -17.95
CA ILE A 206 11.99 3.48 -18.89
C ILE A 206 13.02 4.02 -19.89
N ARG A 207 12.91 5.28 -20.33
CA ARG A 207 13.85 5.86 -21.30
C ARG A 207 15.20 6.11 -20.66
N LYS A 208 15.26 6.72 -19.47
CA LYS A 208 16.51 6.91 -18.73
C LYS A 208 17.16 5.58 -18.38
N SER A 209 16.36 4.61 -17.94
CA SER A 209 16.83 3.28 -17.51
C SER A 209 17.40 2.47 -18.69
N ILE A 210 16.69 2.42 -19.82
CA ILE A 210 17.17 1.73 -21.03
C ILE A 210 18.43 2.40 -21.58
N ASN A 211 18.46 3.74 -21.64
CA ASN A 211 19.63 4.46 -22.16
C ASN A 211 20.86 4.29 -21.28
N ALA A 212 20.69 4.18 -19.96
CA ALA A 212 21.80 4.04 -19.02
C ALA A 212 22.28 2.58 -18.86
N PHE A 213 21.37 1.59 -18.94
CA PHE A 213 21.69 0.20 -18.53
C PHE A 213 21.13 -0.91 -19.45
N GLY A 214 20.40 -0.58 -20.52
CA GLY A 214 19.78 -1.57 -21.41
C GLY A 214 18.50 -2.22 -20.85
N ASN A 215 18.14 -3.40 -21.35
CA ASN A 215 16.83 -4.03 -21.08
C ASN A 215 16.80 -4.98 -19.87
N ALA A 216 17.94 -5.31 -19.24
CA ALA A 216 18.01 -6.33 -18.19
C ALA A 216 18.99 -5.91 -17.08
N ILE A 217 18.42 -5.47 -15.96
CA ILE A 217 19.15 -4.73 -14.91
C ILE A 217 18.74 -5.19 -13.50
N GLY A 218 18.04 -6.31 -13.40
CA GLY A 218 17.68 -6.91 -12.12
C GLY A 218 18.55 -8.09 -11.75
N TYR A 219 18.35 -8.57 -10.54
CA TYR A 219 19.07 -9.67 -9.95
C TYR A 219 18.10 -10.76 -9.52
N CYS A 220 18.57 -12.00 -9.50
CA CYS A 220 17.82 -13.12 -8.99
C CYS A 220 18.73 -13.96 -8.09
N ALA A 221 18.46 -13.92 -6.79
CA ALA A 221 19.15 -14.71 -5.78
C ALA A 221 18.45 -16.06 -5.64
N THR A 222 19.14 -17.17 -5.84
CA THR A 222 18.55 -18.51 -5.78
C THR A 222 19.23 -19.39 -4.74
N ILE A 223 18.43 -19.91 -3.81
CA ILE A 223 18.86 -20.92 -2.83
C ILE A 223 18.74 -22.29 -3.49
N GLU A 224 19.84 -23.04 -3.60
CA GLU A 224 19.83 -24.28 -4.37
C GLU A 224 19.33 -25.52 -3.60
N LYS A 225 19.44 -25.56 -2.27
CA LYS A 225 19.11 -26.73 -1.43
C LYS A 225 18.66 -26.32 -0.01
N ASN A 226 17.97 -27.24 0.69
CA ASN A 226 17.56 -27.14 2.10
C ASN A 226 16.78 -25.86 2.43
N VAL A 227 15.74 -25.59 1.66
CA VAL A 227 15.07 -24.30 1.69
C VAL A 227 13.94 -24.26 2.71
N ASN A 228 14.07 -23.36 3.70
CA ASN A 228 13.01 -22.96 4.61
C ASN A 228 12.53 -21.55 4.24
N PHE A 229 11.27 -21.20 4.52
CA PHE A 229 10.78 -19.81 4.43
C PHE A 229 11.64 -18.84 5.24
N ASN A 230 12.18 -19.27 6.38
CA ASN A 230 13.11 -18.44 7.17
C ASN A 230 14.39 -18.09 6.38
N SER A 231 14.82 -18.93 5.44
CA SER A 231 15.99 -18.68 4.61
C SER A 231 15.80 -17.50 3.65
N ILE A 232 14.58 -17.02 3.42
CA ILE A 232 14.32 -15.81 2.63
C ILE A 232 14.93 -14.59 3.32
N ASN A 233 14.77 -14.48 4.64
CA ASN A 233 15.31 -13.35 5.39
C ASN A 233 16.85 -13.44 5.47
N ASP A 234 17.39 -14.64 5.69
CA ASP A 234 18.84 -14.86 5.65
C ASP A 234 19.46 -14.41 4.31
N VAL A 235 18.78 -14.68 3.18
CA VAL A 235 19.24 -14.24 1.86
C VAL A 235 19.18 -12.73 1.68
N LYS A 236 18.09 -12.08 2.11
CA LYS A 236 17.97 -10.62 2.05
C LYS A 236 19.09 -9.97 2.86
N GLU A 237 19.31 -10.44 4.08
CA GLU A 237 20.35 -9.94 4.98
C GLU A 237 21.75 -10.13 4.39
N GLU A 238 22.04 -11.29 3.79
CA GLU A 238 23.35 -11.52 3.15
C GLU A 238 23.60 -10.59 1.95
N ILE A 239 22.57 -10.34 1.12
CA ILE A 239 22.66 -9.39 0.00
C ILE A 239 22.90 -7.96 0.51
N LEU A 240 22.20 -7.56 1.57
CA LEU A 240 22.38 -6.25 2.19
C LEU A 240 23.75 -6.10 2.83
N ASN A 241 24.23 -7.12 3.54
CA ASN A 241 25.57 -7.16 4.13
C ASN A 241 26.67 -7.11 3.06
N ALA A 242 26.48 -7.76 1.91
CA ALA A 242 27.44 -7.66 0.81
C ALA A 242 27.57 -6.22 0.30
N LEU A 243 26.47 -5.47 0.24
CA LEU A 243 26.47 -4.05 -0.16
C LEU A 243 27.07 -3.14 0.93
N VAL A 244 26.73 -3.35 2.20
CA VAL A 244 27.24 -2.57 3.34
C VAL A 244 28.75 -2.72 3.50
N ASN A 245 29.28 -3.95 3.35
CA ASN A 245 30.70 -4.23 3.57
C ASN A 245 31.60 -3.88 2.37
N ASP A 246 31.04 -3.45 1.25
CA ASP A 246 31.84 -3.08 0.08
C ASP A 246 32.32 -1.63 0.19
N THR A 247 33.61 -1.48 0.53
CA THR A 247 34.27 -0.19 0.69
C THR A 247 34.35 0.65 -0.60
N ASN A 248 34.09 0.07 -1.77
CA ASN A 248 34.01 0.83 -3.04
C ASN A 248 32.65 1.51 -3.20
N ILE A 249 31.66 1.10 -2.41
CA ILE A 249 30.34 1.68 -2.33
C ILE A 249 30.32 2.70 -1.16
N GLN A 250 31.27 3.63 -1.12
CA GLN A 250 31.20 4.76 -0.20
C GLN A 250 30.44 5.90 -0.85
N PHE A 251 29.18 6.06 -0.46
CA PHE A 251 28.35 7.14 -0.94
C PHE A 251 28.59 8.40 -0.10
N GLU A 252 29.21 9.42 -0.69
CA GLU A 252 29.41 10.70 0.00
C GLU A 252 28.06 11.38 0.33
N ASP A 253 27.01 11.21 -0.50
CA ASP A 253 25.68 11.83 -0.30
C ASP A 253 24.46 11.02 -0.80
N SER A 254 24.66 9.78 -1.30
CA SER A 254 23.60 8.98 -1.95
C SER A 254 23.25 7.70 -1.20
N TYR A 255 22.02 7.21 -1.37
CA TYR A 255 21.55 5.98 -0.74
C TYR A 255 21.27 4.95 -1.82
N VAL A 256 21.37 3.66 -1.48
CA VAL A 256 20.89 2.61 -2.37
C VAL A 256 19.69 1.93 -1.74
N SER A 257 18.55 2.02 -2.42
CA SER A 257 17.40 1.19 -2.09
C SER A 257 17.53 -0.17 -2.76
N VAL A 258 17.28 -1.23 -2.00
CA VAL A 258 17.19 -2.61 -2.46
C VAL A 258 15.73 -3.05 -2.37
N ARG A 259 15.06 -3.20 -3.52
CA ARG A 259 13.68 -3.72 -3.58
C ARG A 259 13.74 -5.22 -3.82
N PHE A 260 13.40 -6.00 -2.81
CA PHE A 260 13.17 -7.43 -2.94
C PHE A 260 11.75 -7.67 -3.42
N GLY A 261 11.61 -8.36 -4.55
CA GLY A 261 10.33 -8.78 -5.07
C GLY A 261 9.80 -10.06 -4.41
N ILE A 262 8.59 -10.44 -4.81
CA ILE A 262 7.89 -11.64 -4.36
C ILE A 262 8.75 -12.87 -4.67
N PRO A 263 9.24 -13.59 -3.64
CA PRO A 263 9.97 -14.84 -3.80
C PRO A 263 9.13 -15.87 -4.55
N TYR A 264 9.77 -16.74 -5.32
CA TYR A 264 9.06 -17.76 -6.10
C TYR A 264 9.86 -19.06 -6.23
N PHE A 265 9.16 -20.18 -6.44
CA PHE A 265 9.80 -21.42 -6.88
C PHE A 265 10.03 -21.32 -8.40
N PRO A 266 11.29 -21.42 -8.88
CA PRO A 266 11.59 -21.42 -10.30
C PRO A 266 11.01 -22.68 -10.96
N GLU A 267 10.83 -22.62 -12.28
CA GLU A 267 10.31 -23.76 -13.03
C GLU A 267 11.19 -24.99 -12.78
N GLN A 268 10.58 -26.11 -12.40
CA GLN A 268 11.29 -27.37 -12.22
C GLN A 268 11.77 -27.85 -13.60
N GLU A 269 13.06 -28.13 -13.72
CA GLU A 269 13.60 -28.89 -14.85
C GLU A 269 13.02 -30.32 -14.78
N GLU A 270 12.06 -30.60 -15.67
CA GLU A 270 11.46 -31.92 -15.97
C GLU A 270 11.69 -33.02 -14.92
N SER A 271 11.09 -32.91 -13.72
CA SER A 271 10.98 -34.05 -12.83
C SER A 271 9.67 -34.80 -13.13
N TYR A 272 9.81 -35.89 -13.87
CA TYR A 272 8.81 -36.95 -14.14
C TYR A 272 7.36 -36.48 -14.40
N ARG A 273 7.05 -36.35 -15.70
CA ARG A 273 5.72 -36.25 -16.36
C ARG A 273 5.26 -34.84 -16.75
N ASN A 274 5.62 -34.42 -17.97
CA ASN A 274 4.89 -33.56 -18.92
C ASN A 274 4.13 -32.30 -18.41
N PHE A 275 4.34 -31.83 -17.19
CA PHE A 275 3.81 -30.56 -16.70
C PHE A 275 4.91 -29.52 -16.76
N LYS A 276 4.79 -28.57 -17.69
CA LYS A 276 5.47 -27.27 -17.56
C LYS A 276 4.83 -26.54 -16.38
N ALA A 277 5.44 -26.67 -15.20
CA ALA A 277 5.01 -25.89 -14.04
C ALA A 277 5.49 -24.44 -14.23
N GLU A 278 4.56 -23.51 -14.40
CA GLU A 278 4.82 -22.07 -14.38
C GLU A 278 5.44 -21.66 -13.02
N LYS A 279 6.26 -20.59 -13.02
CA LYS A 279 6.81 -19.97 -11.80
C LYS A 279 5.73 -19.77 -10.74
N PHE A 280 6.02 -20.16 -9.50
CA PHE A 280 5.07 -20.11 -8.39
C PHE A 280 5.47 -19.06 -7.35
N ASN A 281 4.69 -17.99 -7.22
CA ASN A 281 4.95 -16.92 -6.24
C ASN A 281 4.56 -17.35 -4.83
N LEU A 282 5.43 -17.10 -3.86
CA LEU A 282 5.19 -17.28 -2.44
C LEU A 282 4.30 -16.16 -1.88
N PRO A 283 3.54 -16.40 -0.79
CA PRO A 283 2.66 -15.42 -0.17
C PRO A 283 3.44 -14.43 0.72
N VAL A 284 4.52 -13.87 0.18
CA VAL A 284 5.37 -12.88 0.84
C VAL A 284 5.34 -11.60 0.01
N ASN A 285 5.08 -10.47 0.64
CA ASN A 285 5.06 -9.17 -0.04
C ASN A 285 6.48 -8.75 -0.43
N SER A 286 6.59 -7.86 -1.41
CA SER A 286 7.86 -7.21 -1.70
C SER A 286 8.20 -6.19 -0.62
N GLU A 287 9.49 -6.07 -0.34
CA GLU A 287 10.04 -5.23 0.74
C GLU A 287 11.18 -4.37 0.17
N THR A 288 11.41 -3.22 0.80
CA THR A 288 12.50 -2.33 0.43
C THR A 288 13.34 -2.00 1.64
N TYR A 289 14.64 -2.08 1.45
CA TYR A 289 15.63 -1.67 2.44
C TYR A 289 16.47 -0.54 1.85
N VAL A 290 16.92 0.37 2.70
CA VAL A 290 17.83 1.44 2.31
C VAL A 290 19.19 1.17 2.95
N VAL A 291 20.20 1.04 2.10
CA VAL A 291 21.61 0.92 2.50
C VAL A 291 22.18 2.33 2.65
N TYR A 292 22.75 2.61 3.82
CA TYR A 292 23.26 3.92 4.22
C TYR A 292 24.44 3.80 5.18
N LYS A 293 25.53 4.54 4.90
CA LYS A 293 26.79 4.43 5.66
C LYS A 293 27.18 2.95 5.80
N ASP A 294 27.41 2.50 7.03
CA ASP A 294 27.82 1.14 7.38
C ASP A 294 26.64 0.27 7.87
N THR A 295 25.40 0.60 7.48
CA THR A 295 24.19 -0.15 7.88
C THR A 295 23.12 -0.18 6.78
N PHE A 296 22.10 -1.00 7.00
CA PHE A 296 20.84 -0.94 6.25
C PHE A 296 19.66 -0.82 7.22
N ILE A 297 18.53 -0.31 6.74
CA ILE A 297 17.30 -0.15 7.50
C ILE A 297 16.09 -0.42 6.59
N ASP A 298 14.95 -0.82 7.16
CA ASP A 298 13.69 -0.93 6.41
C ASP A 298 13.27 0.44 5.86
N GLU A 299 12.65 0.48 4.68
CA GLU A 299 12.23 1.74 4.07
C GLU A 299 11.19 2.51 4.90
N TYR A 300 10.32 1.81 5.64
CA TYR A 300 9.38 2.43 6.55
C TYR A 300 10.10 3.17 7.67
N ASP A 301 11.05 2.51 8.33
CA ASP A 301 11.85 3.10 9.40
C ASP A 301 12.79 4.20 8.86
N PHE A 302 13.25 4.08 7.61
CA PHE A 302 13.97 5.14 6.91
C PHE A 302 13.12 6.39 6.62
N LEU A 303 11.81 6.22 6.52
CA LEU A 303 10.85 7.29 6.27
C LEU A 303 10.39 7.95 7.58
N ILE A 304 10.16 7.13 8.61
CA ILE A 304 9.60 7.52 9.89
C ILE A 304 10.58 7.10 11.01
N ASP A 305 11.62 7.90 11.21
CA ASP A 305 12.56 7.69 12.31
C ASP A 305 12.00 8.31 13.59
N VAL A 306 11.69 7.48 14.60
CA VAL A 306 11.05 7.90 15.86
C VAL A 306 12.11 8.14 16.93
N ASN A 307 12.41 9.41 17.23
CA ASN A 307 13.28 9.82 18.35
C ASN A 307 12.48 10.02 19.66
N GLU A 308 13.16 10.10 20.81
CA GLU A 308 12.51 10.27 22.13
C GLU A 308 11.68 11.57 22.29
N ASP A 309 12.07 12.65 21.58
CA ASP A 309 11.47 13.98 21.71
C ASP A 309 10.18 14.17 20.88
N TRP A 310 9.99 13.32 19.86
CA TRP A 310 8.86 13.35 18.95
C TRP A 310 7.86 12.28 19.36
N LYS A 311 6.62 12.69 19.62
CA LYS A 311 5.59 11.75 20.06
C LYS A 311 4.42 11.72 19.11
N LEU A 312 3.99 10.51 18.78
CA LEU A 312 2.71 10.29 18.16
C LEU A 312 1.59 10.50 19.19
N PRO A 313 0.37 10.77 18.71
CA PRO A 313 -0.81 10.80 19.55
C PRO A 313 -1.05 9.46 20.24
N ASP A 314 -1.34 9.47 21.53
CA ASP A 314 -1.67 8.26 22.29
C ASP A 314 -3.12 7.78 22.04
N ARG A 315 -3.98 8.69 21.55
CA ARG A 315 -5.37 8.41 21.19
C ARG A 315 -5.70 9.14 19.90
N ILE A 316 -6.09 8.37 18.89
CA ILE A 316 -6.55 8.92 17.62
C ILE A 316 -8.05 8.62 17.53
N HIS A 317 -8.89 9.65 17.44
CA HIS A 317 -10.27 9.44 17.04
C HIS A 317 -10.32 9.12 15.54
N MET A 318 -11.19 8.20 15.11
CA MET A 318 -11.28 7.84 13.68
C MET A 318 -11.60 9.03 12.76
N SER A 319 -12.28 10.07 13.27
CA SER A 319 -12.54 11.31 12.52
C SER A 319 -11.35 12.26 12.42
N GLN A 320 -10.23 11.93 13.07
CA GLN A 320 -9.04 12.77 13.18
C GLN A 320 -7.80 12.09 12.57
N LEU A 321 -7.99 10.94 11.91
CA LEU A 321 -6.94 10.23 11.18
C LEU A 321 -6.25 11.15 10.18
N ASP A 322 -6.99 12.02 9.47
CA ASP A 322 -6.43 13.03 8.56
C ASP A 322 -5.46 14.02 9.23
N ASN A 323 -5.56 14.19 10.56
CA ASN A 323 -4.76 15.13 11.34
C ASN A 323 -3.61 14.44 12.12
N LEU A 324 -3.27 13.20 11.78
CA LEU A 324 -2.15 12.48 12.39
C LEU A 324 -0.82 13.22 12.18
N CYS A 325 -0.13 13.54 13.27
CA CYS A 325 1.13 14.29 13.27
C CYS A 325 2.06 13.86 14.40
N TYR A 326 3.34 14.19 14.29
CA TYR A 326 4.29 14.11 15.40
C TYR A 326 4.31 15.43 16.16
N TYR A 327 4.35 15.38 17.50
CA TYR A 327 4.53 16.56 18.34
C TYR A 327 5.91 16.59 18.99
N ASN A 328 6.59 17.72 18.89
CA ASN A 328 7.84 17.99 19.59
C ASN A 328 7.57 18.65 20.94
N ARG A 329 7.88 17.95 22.03
CA ARG A 329 7.60 18.44 23.41
C ARG A 329 8.46 19.62 23.83
N GLU A 330 9.70 19.68 23.39
CA GLU A 330 10.65 20.74 23.79
C GLU A 330 10.30 22.07 23.13
N GLN A 331 9.89 22.01 21.86
CA GLN A 331 9.77 23.18 20.99
C GLN A 331 8.33 23.67 20.78
N ASP A 332 7.35 22.87 21.21
CA ASP A 332 5.91 23.14 21.12
C ASP A 332 5.40 23.40 19.69
N PHE A 333 5.74 22.50 18.76
CA PHE A 333 5.19 22.46 17.41
C PHE A 333 4.92 21.01 16.95
N VAL A 334 4.10 20.86 15.91
CA VAL A 334 3.81 19.58 15.28
C VAL A 334 4.48 19.46 13.91
N PHE A 335 4.61 18.23 13.43
CA PHE A 335 5.22 17.85 12.16
C PHE A 335 4.32 16.86 11.42
N TYR A 336 4.10 17.12 10.14
CA TYR A 336 3.47 16.24 9.17
C TYR A 336 4.47 15.86 8.08
N LEU A 337 4.39 14.61 7.66
CA LEU A 337 5.09 14.12 6.49
C LEU A 337 4.08 13.93 5.36
N GLU A 338 4.39 14.48 4.20
CA GLU A 338 3.69 14.17 2.97
C GLU A 338 4.68 13.60 1.94
N TYR A 339 4.21 12.68 1.12
CA TYR A 339 4.98 12.06 0.05
C TYR A 339 4.19 12.12 -1.24
N THR A 340 4.72 12.83 -2.23
CA THR A 340 4.08 12.94 -3.55
C THR A 340 4.77 12.05 -4.57
N CYS A 341 4.05 11.10 -5.15
CA CYS A 341 4.59 10.23 -6.20
C CYS A 341 3.62 9.99 -7.34
N GLU A 342 4.19 9.62 -8.49
CA GLU A 342 3.42 9.07 -9.59
C GLU A 342 2.96 7.66 -9.26
N VAL A 343 1.67 7.41 -9.44
CA VAL A 343 1.06 6.09 -9.24
C VAL A 343 0.61 5.48 -10.56
N ASN A 344 0.43 4.17 -10.58
CA ASN A 344 -0.24 3.50 -11.69
C ASN A 344 -1.75 3.47 -11.46
N LYS A 345 -2.53 4.12 -12.34
CA LYS A 345 -4.00 4.12 -12.26
C LYS A 345 -4.58 2.71 -12.19
N ASP A 346 -4.00 1.74 -12.89
CA ASP A 346 -4.53 0.37 -12.95
C ASP A 346 -4.44 -0.38 -11.61
N LEU A 347 -3.72 0.17 -10.63
CA LEU A 347 -3.36 -0.51 -9.39
C LEU A 347 -3.83 0.22 -8.12
N HIS A 348 -4.42 1.42 -8.25
CA HIS A 348 -4.95 2.22 -7.14
C HIS A 348 -6.39 2.68 -7.42
N PRO A 349 -7.41 1.89 -7.05
CA PRO A 349 -8.81 2.18 -7.35
C PRO A 349 -9.30 3.53 -6.80
N HIS A 350 -8.77 3.99 -5.66
CA HIS A 350 -9.11 5.29 -5.09
C HIS A 350 -8.66 6.45 -5.99
N ILE A 351 -7.54 6.31 -6.69
CA ILE A 351 -7.00 7.34 -7.59
C ILE A 351 -7.75 7.37 -8.92
N VAL A 352 -8.13 6.21 -9.45
CA VAL A 352 -9.02 6.13 -10.61
C VAL A 352 -10.32 6.85 -10.33
N ARG A 353 -10.91 6.59 -9.15
CA ARG A 353 -12.14 7.23 -8.72
C ARG A 353 -11.98 8.75 -8.57
N GLN A 354 -10.87 9.23 -8.01
CA GLN A 354 -10.59 10.66 -7.92
C GLN A 354 -10.54 11.33 -9.31
N ILE A 355 -9.85 10.71 -10.27
CA ILE A 355 -9.78 11.22 -11.65
C ILE A 355 -11.17 11.21 -12.32
N GLU A 356 -11.99 10.18 -12.07
CA GLU A 356 -13.35 10.13 -12.57
C GLU A 356 -14.21 11.26 -12.00
N ILE A 357 -14.08 11.53 -10.70
CA ILE A 357 -14.71 12.67 -10.02
C ILE A 357 -14.27 14.00 -10.65
N GLU A 358 -12.97 14.19 -10.86
CA GLU A 358 -12.42 15.41 -11.51
C GLU A 358 -12.93 15.58 -12.94
N LYS A 359 -13.04 14.50 -13.73
CA LYS A 359 -13.65 14.55 -15.06
C LYS A 359 -15.12 14.98 -15.02
N VAL A 360 -15.88 14.52 -14.01
CA VAL A 360 -17.27 14.95 -13.82
C VAL A 360 -17.33 16.45 -13.52
N ILE A 361 -16.48 16.97 -12.63
CA ILE A 361 -16.37 18.41 -12.35
C ILE A 361 -16.08 19.18 -13.64
N TRP A 362 -15.04 18.79 -14.36
CA TRP A 362 -14.63 19.41 -15.62
C TRP A 362 -15.72 19.36 -16.68
N SER A 363 -16.52 18.29 -16.73
CA SER A 363 -17.64 18.19 -17.66
C SER A 363 -18.73 19.23 -17.42
N LYS A 364 -18.85 19.75 -16.19
CA LYS A 364 -19.80 20.81 -15.81
C LYS A 364 -19.18 22.20 -15.84
N SER A 365 -17.86 22.32 -15.92
CA SER A 365 -17.11 23.58 -16.03
C SER A 365 -17.32 24.31 -17.37
N LEU A 366 -16.83 25.55 -17.48
CA LEU A 366 -16.89 26.37 -18.70
C LEU A 366 -15.47 26.76 -19.15
N PHE A 367 -15.22 26.64 -20.45
CA PHE A 367 -13.92 26.89 -21.07
C PHE A 367 -14.08 27.78 -22.31
N ILE A 368 -13.32 28.88 -22.36
CA ILE A 368 -13.41 29.86 -23.45
C ILE A 368 -12.01 30.24 -23.92
N ILE A 369 -11.80 30.20 -25.23
CA ILE A 369 -10.58 30.74 -25.86
C ILE A 369 -10.80 32.22 -26.17
N VAL A 370 -9.90 33.05 -25.67
CA VAL A 370 -9.94 34.51 -25.84
C VAL A 370 -8.62 34.99 -26.44
N ASN A 371 -8.66 36.08 -27.20
CA ASN A 371 -7.43 36.79 -27.54
C ASN A 371 -6.93 37.59 -26.32
N ASN A 372 -5.66 37.99 -26.30
CA ASN A 372 -5.08 38.72 -25.16
C ASN A 372 -5.78 40.04 -24.80
N ASN A 373 -6.53 40.64 -25.72
CA ASN A 373 -7.24 41.91 -25.51
C ASN A 373 -8.70 41.72 -25.08
N SER A 374 -9.22 40.49 -25.13
CA SER A 374 -10.60 40.13 -24.80
C SER A 374 -10.78 39.64 -23.36
N ASP A 375 -9.70 39.53 -22.59
CA ASP A 375 -9.70 39.14 -21.18
C ASP A 375 -10.52 40.12 -20.32
N GLU A 376 -10.43 41.42 -20.63
CA GLU A 376 -11.15 42.49 -19.92
C GLU A 376 -12.68 42.35 -19.95
N LEU A 377 -13.23 41.63 -20.95
CA LEU A 377 -14.66 41.36 -21.06
C LEU A 377 -15.21 40.55 -19.87
N PHE A 378 -14.34 39.83 -19.17
CA PHE A 378 -14.69 38.95 -18.06
C PHE A 378 -14.27 39.50 -16.69
N THR A 379 -13.88 40.77 -16.59
CA THR A 379 -13.45 41.38 -15.30
C THR A 379 -14.48 41.24 -14.18
N ASN A 380 -15.78 41.27 -14.51
CA ASN A 380 -16.87 41.10 -13.54
C ASN A 380 -17.15 39.62 -13.17
N TYR A 381 -16.54 38.68 -13.90
CA TYR A 381 -16.70 37.23 -13.74
C TYR A 381 -15.33 36.56 -13.91
N PRO A 382 -14.38 36.78 -12.99
CA PRO A 382 -13.01 36.33 -13.16
C PRO A 382 -12.94 34.80 -13.31
N PRO A 383 -12.08 34.28 -14.20
CA PRO A 383 -11.88 32.84 -14.34
C PRO A 383 -11.21 32.26 -13.09
N SER A 384 -11.47 30.98 -12.84
CA SER A 384 -10.78 30.20 -11.79
C SER A 384 -9.31 30.02 -12.13
N GLU A 385 -9.02 29.73 -13.40
CA GLU A 385 -7.68 29.48 -13.92
C GLU A 385 -7.54 30.05 -15.33
N SER A 386 -6.32 30.39 -15.74
CA SER A 386 -6.03 30.86 -17.09
C SER A 386 -4.73 30.27 -17.62
N TYR A 387 -4.75 29.77 -18.85
CA TYR A 387 -3.60 29.13 -19.49
C TYR A 387 -3.24 29.82 -20.80
N LYS A 388 -1.94 29.88 -21.11
CA LYS A 388 -1.49 30.40 -22.40
C LYS A 388 -1.70 29.32 -23.45
N TYR A 389 -2.49 29.60 -24.50
CA TYR A 389 -2.67 28.62 -25.59
C TYR A 389 -1.73 28.90 -26.77
N THR A 390 -1.58 30.17 -27.13
CA THR A 390 -0.61 30.65 -28.12
C THR A 390 -0.13 32.04 -27.72
N ASP A 391 0.76 32.66 -28.48
CA ASP A 391 1.20 34.04 -28.20
C ASP A 391 0.05 35.07 -28.22
N ASN A 392 -1.03 34.78 -28.95
CA ASN A 392 -2.16 35.70 -29.14
C ASN A 392 -3.43 35.28 -28.41
N TYR A 393 -3.48 34.06 -27.87
CA TYR A 393 -4.70 33.49 -27.29
C TYR A 393 -4.44 32.85 -25.93
N LYS A 394 -5.40 33.03 -25.03
CA LYS A 394 -5.49 32.40 -23.71
C LYS A 394 -6.71 31.49 -23.65
N LEU A 395 -6.62 30.47 -22.82
CA LEU A 395 -7.74 29.67 -22.36
C LEU A 395 -8.16 30.18 -20.98
N LEU A 396 -9.41 30.60 -20.84
CA LEU A 396 -10.02 30.96 -19.56
C LEU A 396 -10.90 29.81 -19.08
N CYS A 397 -10.73 29.40 -17.82
CA CYS A 397 -11.40 28.26 -17.20
C CYS A 397 -12.23 28.71 -15.99
N TRP A 398 -13.53 28.43 -16.00
CA TRP A 398 -14.39 28.53 -14.82
C TRP A 398 -14.72 27.12 -14.35
N ILE A 399 -14.04 26.68 -13.29
CA ILE A 399 -14.17 25.32 -12.77
C ILE A 399 -15.40 25.24 -11.87
N HIS A 400 -16.24 24.22 -12.08
CA HIS A 400 -17.42 24.00 -11.25
C HIS A 400 -17.00 23.78 -9.79
N PRO A 401 -17.65 24.43 -8.80
CA PRO A 401 -17.29 24.28 -7.40
C PRO A 401 -17.47 22.84 -6.92
N THR A 402 -16.57 22.41 -6.03
CA THR A 402 -16.62 21.10 -5.39
C THR A 402 -17.49 21.12 -4.13
N PRO A 403 -18.32 20.08 -3.89
CA PRO A 403 -19.08 19.98 -2.66
C PRO A 403 -18.15 19.70 -1.48
N MET A 404 -18.50 20.21 -0.29
CA MET A 404 -17.73 19.98 0.94
C MET A 404 -17.64 18.49 1.34
N ILE A 405 -18.60 17.67 0.92
CA ILE A 405 -18.65 16.24 1.23
C ILE A 405 -18.65 15.46 -0.08
N TYR A 406 -17.66 14.59 -0.24
CA TYR A 406 -17.55 13.68 -1.37
C TYR A 406 -18.36 12.40 -1.08
N PRO A 407 -19.45 12.12 -1.81
CA PRO A 407 -20.19 10.88 -1.68
C PRO A 407 -19.31 9.66 -2.03
N ALA A 408 -19.69 8.49 -1.53
CA ALA A 408 -18.97 7.23 -1.73
C ALA A 408 -18.99 6.73 -3.20
N ASP A 409 -19.82 7.34 -4.05
CA ASP A 409 -20.07 6.91 -5.43
C ASP A 409 -20.01 8.10 -6.40
N VAL A 410 -19.52 7.87 -7.62
CA VAL A 410 -19.32 8.92 -8.64
C VAL A 410 -20.66 9.43 -9.19
N ILE A 411 -21.67 8.57 -9.30
CA ILE A 411 -23.02 8.93 -9.75
C ILE A 411 -23.70 9.76 -8.65
N GLU A 412 -23.54 9.38 -7.38
CA GLU A 412 -24.01 10.19 -6.25
C GLU A 412 -23.32 11.57 -6.22
N PHE A 413 -22.01 11.60 -6.46
CA PHE A 413 -21.25 12.85 -6.57
C PHE A 413 -21.79 13.74 -7.70
N GLU A 414 -22.00 13.20 -8.90
CA GLU A 414 -22.55 13.96 -10.03
C GLU A 414 -23.92 14.59 -9.70
N ASN A 415 -24.77 13.85 -8.99
CA ASN A 415 -26.08 14.33 -8.55
C ASN A 415 -26.00 15.41 -7.48
N SER A 416 -24.92 15.44 -6.69
CA SER A 416 -24.67 16.44 -5.65
C SER A 416 -24.16 17.77 -6.20
N LEU A 417 -23.60 17.79 -7.42
CA LEU A 417 -23.14 18.99 -8.11
C LEU A 417 -24.32 19.80 -8.66
N LYS A 418 -25.13 20.36 -7.75
CA LYS A 418 -26.15 21.37 -8.03
C LYS A 418 -25.71 22.68 -7.40
N ASP A 419 -25.23 23.59 -8.23
CA ASP A 419 -24.91 24.95 -7.81
C ASP A 419 -25.65 25.95 -8.70
N ASP A 420 -26.80 26.42 -8.20
CA ASP A 420 -27.65 27.38 -8.91
C ASP A 420 -26.92 28.71 -9.17
N ASN A 421 -25.95 29.09 -8.33
CA ASN A 421 -25.18 30.31 -8.51
C ASN A 421 -24.16 30.14 -9.64
N PHE A 422 -23.43 29.02 -9.66
CA PHE A 422 -22.48 28.72 -10.72
C PHE A 422 -23.19 28.58 -12.07
N GLU A 423 -24.31 27.87 -12.15
CA GLU A 423 -25.08 27.72 -13.40
C GLU A 423 -25.67 29.05 -13.89
N SER A 424 -26.09 29.93 -12.98
CA SER A 424 -26.52 31.28 -13.31
C SER A 424 -25.37 32.11 -13.86
N SER A 425 -24.21 32.11 -13.20
CA SER A 425 -23.00 32.82 -13.66
C SER A 425 -22.49 32.26 -14.99
N LYS A 426 -22.44 30.95 -15.14
CA LYS A 426 -22.08 30.26 -16.38
C LYS A 426 -22.95 30.70 -17.54
N THR A 427 -24.27 30.81 -17.33
CA THR A 427 -25.21 31.31 -18.35
C THR A 427 -24.88 32.75 -18.77
N LEU A 428 -24.56 33.63 -17.81
CA LEU A 428 -24.17 35.01 -18.10
C LEU A 428 -22.85 35.08 -18.88
N ILE A 429 -21.85 34.28 -18.51
CA ILE A 429 -20.55 34.24 -19.18
C ILE A 429 -20.69 33.70 -20.61
N ILE A 430 -21.48 32.65 -20.82
CA ILE A 430 -21.82 32.11 -22.15
C ILE A 430 -22.46 33.18 -23.02
N ASN A 431 -23.38 33.97 -22.46
CA ASN A 431 -23.99 35.08 -23.20
C ASN A 431 -22.94 36.12 -23.61
N VAL A 432 -22.04 36.55 -22.70
CA VAL A 432 -20.95 37.48 -23.04
C VAL A 432 -20.08 36.92 -24.15
N ALA A 433 -19.75 35.64 -24.11
CA ALA A 433 -18.95 34.96 -25.12
C ALA A 433 -19.62 34.96 -26.50
N HIS A 434 -20.91 34.61 -26.57
CA HIS A 434 -21.66 34.61 -27.82
C HIS A 434 -21.83 36.01 -28.42
N HIS A 435 -22.09 37.03 -27.61
CA HIS A 435 -22.21 38.41 -28.10
C HIS A 435 -20.91 38.93 -28.72
N ASN A 436 -19.77 38.40 -28.29
CA ASN A 436 -18.44 38.80 -28.76
C ASN A 436 -17.79 37.77 -29.73
N ASN A 437 -18.56 36.79 -30.22
CA ASN A 437 -18.07 35.72 -31.11
C ASN A 437 -16.82 34.98 -30.57
N LEU A 438 -16.76 34.74 -29.25
CA LEU A 438 -15.68 33.98 -28.63
C LEU A 438 -15.92 32.47 -28.75
N GLU A 439 -14.83 31.70 -28.83
CA GLU A 439 -14.90 30.25 -28.97
C GLU A 439 -15.08 29.59 -27.60
N ILE A 440 -16.24 28.98 -27.38
CA ILE A 440 -16.50 28.10 -26.24
C ILE A 440 -16.11 26.68 -26.64
N ILE A 441 -15.30 26.02 -25.80
CA ILE A 441 -14.80 24.66 -26.08
C ILE A 441 -15.27 23.67 -25.01
N ASP A 442 -15.24 22.38 -25.36
CA ASP A 442 -15.48 21.32 -24.39
C ASP A 442 -14.25 21.08 -23.48
N TRP A 443 -14.47 20.36 -22.39
CA TRP A 443 -13.44 20.05 -21.41
C TRP A 443 -12.35 19.12 -21.98
N GLN A 444 -12.66 18.27 -22.95
CA GLN A 444 -11.68 17.40 -23.60
C GLN A 444 -10.69 18.18 -24.46
N LYS A 445 -11.14 19.26 -25.11
CA LYS A 445 -10.28 20.17 -25.86
C LYS A 445 -9.49 21.06 -24.90
N ALA A 446 -10.12 21.57 -23.84
CA ALA A 446 -9.44 22.36 -22.80
C ALA A 446 -8.30 21.58 -22.14
N SER A 447 -8.55 20.35 -21.67
CA SER A 447 -7.52 19.49 -21.06
C SER A 447 -6.34 19.22 -22.00
N LYS A 448 -6.59 18.98 -23.29
CA LYS A 448 -5.52 18.81 -24.28
C LYS A 448 -4.68 20.07 -24.50
N ILE A 449 -5.30 21.25 -24.42
CA ILE A 449 -4.58 22.52 -24.53
C ILE A 449 -3.65 22.67 -23.33
N ILE A 450 -4.16 22.41 -22.13
CA ILE A 450 -3.39 22.57 -20.88
C ILE A 450 -2.25 21.54 -20.81
N ALA A 451 -2.48 20.31 -21.29
CA ALA A 451 -1.47 19.27 -21.34
C ALA A 451 -0.22 19.64 -22.17
N ILE A 452 -0.31 20.61 -23.09
CA ILE A 452 0.86 21.08 -23.87
C ILE A 452 1.90 21.74 -22.97
N ASP A 453 1.47 22.39 -21.89
CA ASP A 453 2.36 23.07 -20.93
C ASP A 453 2.81 22.14 -19.78
N ASN A 454 2.64 20.82 -19.93
CA ASN A 454 2.90 19.77 -18.91
C ASN A 454 1.98 19.81 -17.67
N ASP A 455 0.87 20.55 -17.71
CA ASP A 455 -0.14 20.59 -16.65
C ASP A 455 -1.38 19.74 -17.03
N ASP A 456 -1.18 18.56 -17.65
CA ASP A 456 -2.30 17.68 -17.99
C ASP A 456 -3.16 17.42 -16.75
N PRO A 457 -4.44 17.85 -16.72
CA PRO A 457 -5.31 17.63 -15.57
C PRO A 457 -5.64 16.15 -15.36
N PHE A 458 -5.40 15.29 -16.37
CA PHE A 458 -5.70 13.86 -16.32
C PHE A 458 -4.53 12.97 -16.74
N PRO A 459 -3.33 13.16 -16.17
CA PRO A 459 -2.08 12.58 -16.67
C PRO A 459 -2.13 11.05 -16.60
N LEU A 460 -1.47 10.35 -17.53
CA LEU A 460 -1.49 8.88 -17.59
C LEU A 460 -1.02 8.23 -16.27
N ASN A 461 -0.01 8.82 -15.64
CA ASN A 461 0.45 8.50 -14.29
C ASN A 461 0.14 9.70 -13.38
N PRO A 462 -0.96 9.66 -12.62
CA PRO A 462 -1.32 10.76 -11.74
C PRO A 462 -0.37 10.81 -10.56
N LYS A 463 -0.06 12.03 -10.15
CA LYS A 463 0.61 12.24 -8.88
C LYS A 463 -0.43 12.16 -7.78
N THR A 464 -0.12 11.42 -6.73
CA THR A 464 -0.88 11.43 -5.50
C THR A 464 0.02 11.84 -4.36
N THR A 465 -0.56 12.43 -3.33
CA THR A 465 0.14 12.79 -2.10
C THR A 465 -0.36 11.90 -0.98
N TYR A 466 0.50 11.00 -0.52
CA TYR A 466 0.27 10.21 0.69
C TYR A 466 0.67 11.05 1.89
N ARG A 467 -0.23 11.17 2.86
CA ARG A 467 0.01 11.86 4.13
C ARG A 467 0.55 10.89 5.16
N LEU A 468 0.99 11.42 6.29
CA LEU A 468 1.51 10.62 7.40
C LEU A 468 0.53 9.52 7.84
N VAL A 469 -0.78 9.79 7.85
CA VAL A 469 -1.80 8.78 8.14
C VAL A 469 -1.81 7.63 7.14
N ASP A 470 -1.76 7.92 5.85
CA ASP A 470 -1.75 6.90 4.80
C ASP A 470 -0.48 6.04 4.89
N ILE A 471 0.64 6.66 5.27
CA ILE A 471 1.91 5.98 5.52
C ILE A 471 1.78 5.02 6.71
N PHE A 472 1.03 5.35 7.77
CA PHE A 472 0.82 4.44 8.90
C PHE A 472 -0.18 3.32 8.61
N GLU A 473 -1.30 3.61 7.96
CA GLU A 473 -2.38 2.64 7.75
C GLU A 473 -2.12 1.71 6.55
N GLU A 474 -1.53 2.25 5.47
CA GLU A 474 -1.46 1.56 4.18
C GLU A 474 -0.06 1.59 3.55
N PHE A 475 1.02 1.65 4.35
CA PHE A 475 2.41 1.73 3.85
C PHE A 475 2.72 0.74 2.71
N SER A 476 2.24 -0.50 2.86
CA SER A 476 2.44 -1.60 1.90
C SER A 476 1.81 -1.36 0.52
N THR A 477 1.01 -0.30 0.36
CA THR A 477 0.42 0.14 -0.90
C THR A 477 1.20 1.29 -1.55
N ILE A 478 2.07 1.97 -0.80
CA ILE A 478 2.82 3.14 -1.29
C ILE A 478 3.90 2.66 -2.28
N PRO A 479 4.01 3.28 -3.48
CA PRO A 479 5.05 2.92 -4.44
C PRO A 479 6.47 3.11 -3.91
N SER A 480 7.29 2.07 -4.04
CA SER A 480 8.66 2.04 -3.52
C SER A 480 9.73 2.00 -4.63
N PRO A 481 10.91 2.62 -4.47
CA PRO A 481 11.34 3.36 -3.30
C PRO A 481 10.77 4.77 -3.21
N ILE A 482 10.69 5.26 -1.97
CA ILE A 482 10.19 6.57 -1.60
C ILE A 482 11.34 7.57 -1.71
N ASN A 483 11.43 8.25 -2.85
CA ASN A 483 12.50 9.21 -3.12
C ASN A 483 12.51 10.33 -2.05
N PRO A 484 13.66 10.66 -1.45
CA PRO A 484 13.78 11.75 -0.48
C PRO A 484 13.28 13.10 -1.00
N GLU A 485 13.46 13.41 -2.29
CA GLU A 485 13.07 14.70 -2.89
C GLU A 485 11.56 14.89 -3.09
N SER A 486 10.79 13.80 -3.03
CA SER A 486 9.32 13.83 -3.10
C SER A 486 8.65 13.97 -1.73
N ARG A 487 9.45 14.06 -0.67
CA ARG A 487 8.96 14.26 0.69
C ARG A 487 8.78 15.75 0.95
N SER A 488 7.64 16.10 1.54
CA SER A 488 7.37 17.44 2.06
C SER A 488 7.25 17.35 3.58
N PHE A 489 8.02 18.20 4.27
CA PHE A 489 8.05 18.24 5.73
C PHE A 489 7.34 19.49 6.19
N ILE A 490 6.17 19.33 6.77
CA ILE A 490 5.29 20.43 7.11
C ILE A 490 5.31 20.58 8.63
N PHE A 491 5.74 21.73 9.12
CA PHE A 491 5.69 22.05 10.53
C PHE A 491 4.54 23.00 10.82
N GLU A 492 3.90 22.84 11.98
CA GLU A 492 2.83 23.74 12.39
C GLU A 492 2.98 24.14 13.86
N CYS A 493 2.79 25.44 14.11
CA CYS A 493 2.66 26.01 15.45
C CYS A 493 1.33 26.73 15.57
N VAL A 494 0.72 26.68 16.75
CA VAL A 494 -0.53 27.39 17.05
C VAL A 494 -0.30 28.43 18.12
N PHE A 495 -0.77 29.65 17.88
CA PHE A 495 -0.74 30.74 18.86
C PHE A 495 -2.15 31.04 19.36
N PHE A 496 -2.30 31.20 20.66
CA PHE A 496 -3.53 31.72 21.24
C PHE A 496 -3.54 33.25 21.16
N VAL A 497 -4.62 33.82 20.64
CA VAL A 497 -4.82 35.27 20.47
C VAL A 497 -6.08 35.69 21.22
N SER A 498 -5.94 36.69 22.10
CA SER A 498 -7.02 37.17 22.98
C SER A 498 -7.79 38.38 22.41
N GLU A 499 -7.98 38.44 21.10
CA GLU A 499 -8.72 39.52 20.41
C GLU A 499 -10.11 38.99 20.01
N HIS A 500 -11.17 39.79 20.14
CA HIS A 500 -12.56 39.33 19.95
C HIS A 500 -13.33 40.16 18.91
N ASN A 501 -12.62 41.00 18.15
CA ASN A 501 -13.22 41.83 17.11
C ASN A 501 -12.78 41.32 15.73
N ASP A 502 -13.67 40.64 15.02
CA ASP A 502 -13.41 39.99 13.73
C ASP A 502 -12.85 40.94 12.65
N GLN A 503 -13.32 42.19 12.61
CA GLN A 503 -12.86 43.16 11.60
C GLN A 503 -11.44 43.64 11.90
N LEU A 504 -11.17 43.97 13.17
CA LEU A 504 -9.84 44.37 13.63
C LEU A 504 -8.84 43.21 13.54
N LEU A 505 -9.32 41.98 13.75
CA LEU A 505 -8.54 40.76 13.64
C LEU A 505 -8.11 40.52 12.20
N LYS A 506 -9.05 40.65 11.25
CA LYS A 506 -8.78 40.51 9.82
C LYS A 506 -7.77 41.56 9.34
N GLU A 507 -7.98 42.83 9.68
CA GLU A 507 -7.03 43.91 9.36
C GLU A 507 -5.62 43.66 9.94
N ARG A 508 -5.53 43.13 11.16
CA ARG A 508 -4.26 42.80 11.80
C ARG A 508 -3.60 41.55 11.19
N ILE A 509 -4.35 40.55 10.78
CA ILE A 509 -3.84 39.36 10.08
C ILE A 509 -3.35 39.74 8.68
N ASP A 510 -4.10 40.58 7.96
CA ASP A 510 -3.69 41.09 6.66
C ASP A 510 -2.37 41.89 6.79
N SER A 511 -2.21 42.66 7.88
CA SER A 511 -0.93 43.34 8.18
C SER A 511 0.22 42.41 8.59
N LEU A 512 -0.07 41.17 9.02
CA LEU A 512 0.96 40.16 9.24
C LEU A 512 1.50 39.63 7.92
N GLY A 513 0.66 39.48 6.90
CA GLY A 513 1.07 39.02 5.56
C GLY A 513 2.25 39.83 5.01
N GLU A 514 2.13 41.15 5.00
CA GLU A 514 3.19 42.08 4.53
C GLU A 514 4.47 42.02 5.38
N LEU A 515 4.36 41.69 6.68
CA LEU A 515 5.51 41.56 7.56
C LEU A 515 6.23 40.22 7.40
N PHE A 516 5.60 39.19 6.83
CA PHE A 516 6.13 37.83 6.75
C PHE A 516 6.83 37.50 5.43
N ASP A 517 6.62 38.29 4.38
CA ASP A 517 7.37 38.22 3.11
C ASP A 517 8.90 38.38 3.30
N GLU A 518 9.34 38.95 4.43
CA GLU A 518 10.75 39.12 4.79
C GLU A 518 11.37 37.93 5.56
N ILE A 519 10.61 36.89 5.92
CA ILE A 519 11.19 35.67 6.52
C ILE A 519 11.65 34.77 5.38
N GLY A 520 12.91 34.90 4.98
CA GLY A 520 13.53 34.04 3.98
C GLY A 520 13.46 32.54 4.35
N ASN A 521 13.35 31.69 3.33
CA ASN A 521 13.26 30.22 3.37
C ASN A 521 11.88 29.61 3.70
N VAL A 522 10.78 30.34 3.46
CA VAL A 522 9.41 29.83 3.66
C VAL A 522 8.60 29.93 2.38
N ASP A 523 8.02 28.81 1.96
CA ASP A 523 7.23 28.75 0.72
C ASP A 523 5.79 29.26 0.90
N TYR A 524 5.20 29.13 2.11
CA TYR A 524 3.81 29.51 2.36
C TYR A 524 3.49 29.65 3.86
N TYR A 525 2.66 30.64 4.22
CA TYR A 525 2.02 30.77 5.53
C TYR A 525 0.49 30.71 5.36
N ASN A 526 -0.18 29.82 6.09
CA ASN A 526 -1.64 29.83 6.19
C ASN A 526 -2.05 30.19 7.61
N PHE A 527 -2.96 31.16 7.73
CA PHE A 527 -3.55 31.58 8.99
C PHE A 527 -5.02 31.18 8.99
N THR A 528 -5.34 30.08 9.66
CA THR A 528 -6.73 29.65 9.83
C THR A 528 -7.21 30.09 11.21
N ILE A 529 -8.27 30.90 11.24
CA ILE A 529 -9.00 31.24 12.47
C ILE A 529 -9.93 30.07 12.77
N ASP A 530 -9.62 29.34 13.84
CA ASP A 530 -10.49 28.28 14.32
C ASP A 530 -11.44 28.84 15.40
N ASN A 531 -12.68 29.15 15.01
CA ASN A 531 -13.71 29.71 15.89
C ASN A 531 -14.44 28.59 16.65
N GLN A 532 -13.71 27.86 17.48
CA GLN A 532 -14.24 26.73 18.25
C GLN A 532 -15.05 27.19 19.47
N THR A 533 -14.79 28.40 19.96
CA THR A 533 -15.54 29.02 21.06
C THR A 533 -15.67 30.54 20.86
N THR A 534 -16.68 31.14 21.49
CA THR A 534 -16.93 32.59 21.44
C THR A 534 -15.82 33.48 22.06
N ASN A 535 -14.76 32.89 22.65
CA ASN A 535 -13.78 33.57 23.49
C ASN A 535 -12.30 33.21 23.21
N SER A 536 -11.98 32.44 22.17
CA SER A 536 -10.59 32.03 21.87
C SER A 536 -10.35 32.04 20.36
N ILE A 537 -9.31 32.74 19.93
CA ILE A 537 -8.88 32.75 18.52
C ILE A 537 -7.50 32.11 18.43
N PHE A 538 -7.37 31.10 17.57
CA PHE A 538 -6.11 30.44 17.31
C PHE A 538 -5.53 30.90 15.98
N LEU A 539 -4.24 31.22 15.98
CA LEU A 539 -3.46 31.52 14.80
C LEU A 539 -2.57 30.31 14.51
N ARG A 540 -3.01 29.46 13.57
CA ARG A 540 -2.18 28.38 13.04
C ARG A 540 -1.15 28.96 12.09
N VAL A 541 0.08 28.47 12.15
CA VAL A 541 1.18 28.90 11.30
C VAL A 541 1.90 27.67 10.77
N VAL A 542 1.81 27.47 9.47
CA VAL A 542 2.46 26.38 8.75
C VAL A 542 3.81 26.84 8.20
N TYR A 543 4.84 26.01 8.35
CA TYR A 543 6.19 26.22 7.83
C TYR A 543 6.60 25.02 6.96
N ASN A 544 6.91 25.30 5.70
CA ASN A 544 7.51 24.35 4.77
C ASN A 544 8.94 24.85 4.44
N PRO A 545 10.00 24.11 4.84
CA PRO A 545 11.38 24.52 4.60
C PRO A 545 11.71 24.49 3.11
N ALA A 546 12.26 25.59 2.58
CA ALA A 546 12.66 25.70 1.17
C ALA A 546 13.84 24.78 0.76
N TYR A 547 14.58 24.21 1.73
CA TYR A 547 15.70 23.32 1.47
C TYR A 547 15.26 21.85 1.48
N LYS A 548 15.34 21.21 0.31
CA LYS A 548 15.21 19.76 0.15
C LYS A 548 16.47 19.05 0.66
N LEU A 549 16.64 18.93 1.98
CA LEU A 549 17.66 18.02 2.49
C LEU A 549 17.29 16.58 2.09
N HIS A 550 18.29 15.75 1.80
CA HIS A 550 18.14 14.30 1.81
C HIS A 550 17.82 13.87 3.25
N LEU A 551 16.55 13.98 3.63
CA LEU A 551 16.04 13.66 4.97
C LEU A 551 15.91 12.16 5.10
N SER A 552 17.03 11.55 5.42
CA SER A 552 17.28 10.12 5.48
C SER A 552 17.76 9.66 6.85
N THR A 553 18.01 10.60 7.78
CA THR A 553 18.61 10.31 9.09
C THR A 553 18.12 11.24 10.19
N LEU A 554 18.10 10.70 11.42
CA LEU A 554 17.97 11.39 12.71
C LEU A 554 18.69 12.75 12.78
N GLU A 555 19.86 12.87 12.15
CA GLU A 555 20.70 14.08 12.20
C GLU A 555 20.06 15.24 11.42
N ASN A 556 19.38 14.93 10.31
CA ASN A 556 18.74 15.94 9.46
C ASN A 556 17.39 16.42 10.03
N LEU A 557 16.63 15.56 10.71
CA LEU A 557 15.44 16.00 11.47
C LEU A 557 15.81 16.93 12.62
N LYS A 558 16.95 16.71 13.30
CA LYS A 558 17.45 17.62 14.34
C LYS A 558 17.84 18.98 13.77
N ILE A 559 18.41 19.03 12.57
CA ILE A 559 18.72 20.28 11.88
C ILE A 559 17.43 21.02 11.52
N LEU A 560 16.48 20.33 10.87
CA LEU A 560 15.18 20.93 10.53
C LEU A 560 14.40 21.42 11.74
N SER A 561 14.42 20.66 12.84
CA SER A 561 13.78 21.04 14.10
C SER A 561 14.36 22.34 14.65
N LYS A 562 15.69 22.54 14.55
CA LYS A 562 16.33 23.81 14.94
C LYS A 562 15.95 24.96 14.00
N ASP A 563 15.91 24.71 12.71
CA ASP A 563 15.54 25.72 11.71
C ASP A 563 14.06 26.14 11.83
N ALA A 564 13.17 25.16 12.02
CA ALA A 564 11.76 25.37 12.33
C ALA A 564 11.60 26.17 13.62
N GLN A 565 12.33 25.82 14.69
CA GLN A 565 12.31 26.57 15.94
C GLN A 565 12.72 28.03 15.75
N GLN A 566 13.84 28.30 15.04
CA GLN A 566 14.28 29.66 14.76
C GLN A 566 13.23 30.45 13.97
N SER A 567 12.57 29.79 13.02
CA SER A 567 11.50 30.36 12.21
C SER A 567 10.29 30.71 13.07
N PHE A 568 9.83 29.78 13.92
CA PHE A 568 8.74 30.05 14.87
C PHE A 568 9.10 31.09 15.93
N ASP A 569 10.36 31.22 16.35
CA ASP A 569 10.81 32.28 17.27
C ASP A 569 10.72 33.67 16.62
N ASN A 570 11.02 33.77 15.32
CA ASN A 570 10.83 34.99 14.55
C ASN A 570 9.32 35.33 14.43
N ILE A 571 8.51 34.31 14.16
CA ILE A 571 7.06 34.44 14.00
C ILE A 571 6.42 34.88 15.31
N GLU A 572 6.75 34.23 16.43
CA GLU A 572 6.26 34.59 17.76
C GLU A 572 6.58 36.05 18.10
N ARG A 573 7.79 36.53 17.78
CA ARG A 573 8.14 37.95 17.97
C ARG A 573 7.26 38.89 17.16
N LYS A 574 6.90 38.53 15.93
CA LYS A 574 5.99 39.32 15.08
C LYS A 574 4.54 39.25 15.58
N VAL A 575 4.06 38.06 15.93
CA VAL A 575 2.75 37.85 16.56
C VAL A 575 2.62 38.67 17.84
N LYS A 576 3.63 38.66 18.72
CA LYS A 576 3.63 39.45 19.97
C LYS A 576 3.62 40.97 19.77
N LYS A 577 4.15 41.49 18.66
CA LYS A 577 4.06 42.92 18.34
C LYS A 577 2.63 43.35 18.05
N ILE A 578 1.84 42.48 17.42
CA ILE A 578 0.46 42.77 16.99
C ILE A 578 -0.55 42.33 18.06
N PHE A 579 -0.26 41.22 18.72
CA PHE A 579 -1.04 40.62 19.78
C PHE A 579 -0.15 40.46 21.02
N PRO A 580 -0.07 41.45 21.91
CA PRO A 580 0.83 41.43 23.07
C PRO A 580 0.66 40.24 24.03
N LYS A 581 -0.53 39.62 24.03
CA LYS A 581 -0.86 38.41 24.80
C LYS A 581 -0.71 37.10 23.99
N GLY A 582 -0.32 37.21 22.73
CA GLY A 582 -0.10 36.09 21.83
C GLY A 582 1.05 35.21 22.31
N ASN A 583 0.77 33.95 22.63
CA ASN A 583 1.79 32.98 23.02
C ASN A 583 1.53 31.65 22.31
N ARG A 584 2.59 30.85 22.13
CA ARG A 584 2.44 29.48 21.63
C ARG A 584 1.52 28.70 22.56
N TYR A 585 0.60 27.96 21.94
CA TYR A 585 -0.43 27.18 22.59
C TYR A 585 -0.64 25.86 21.84
N THR A 586 0.39 25.37 21.13
CA THR A 586 0.26 24.23 20.21
C THR A 586 -0.17 22.98 20.95
N ASN A 587 0.55 22.60 22.02
CA ASN A 587 0.19 21.44 22.83
C ASN A 587 -1.27 21.47 23.29
N ASN A 588 -1.66 22.59 23.89
CA ASN A 588 -2.98 22.72 24.49
C ASN A 588 -4.07 22.78 23.42
N TYR A 589 -3.83 23.43 22.28
CA TYR A 589 -4.75 23.39 21.13
C TYR A 589 -4.95 21.95 20.66
N TRP A 590 -3.89 21.22 20.34
CA TRP A 590 -3.98 19.83 19.87
C TRP A 590 -4.51 18.86 20.95
N PHE A 591 -4.32 19.19 22.24
CA PHE A 591 -4.92 18.47 23.37
C PHE A 591 -6.42 18.74 23.50
N GLU A 592 -6.83 20.02 23.49
CA GLU A 592 -8.22 20.46 23.68
C GLU A 592 -9.09 20.08 22.48
N GLU A 593 -8.55 20.21 21.26
CA GLU A 593 -9.25 19.94 20.01
C GLU A 593 -9.36 18.46 19.69
N LEU A 594 -8.27 17.71 19.87
CA LEU A 594 -8.19 16.35 19.36
C LEU A 594 -8.07 15.27 20.44
N GLY A 595 -7.85 15.61 21.71
CA GLY A 595 -7.65 14.60 22.77
C GLY A 595 -6.43 13.70 22.53
N VAL A 596 -5.47 14.21 21.74
CA VAL A 596 -4.46 13.44 21.00
C VAL A 596 -3.23 13.11 21.85
N PHE A 597 -2.86 13.92 22.84
CA PHE A 597 -1.67 13.69 23.67
C PHE A 597 -2.03 13.47 25.15
N LEU A 598 -1.65 12.36 25.80
CA LEU A 598 -1.92 12.19 27.24
C LEU A 598 -0.78 12.72 28.12
N LYS A 599 -1.21 13.54 29.10
CA LYS A 599 -0.58 14.06 30.33
C LYS A 599 0.92 14.43 30.35
N ARG A 600 1.16 15.66 30.82
CA ARG A 600 2.37 16.05 31.56
C ARG A 600 2.51 15.13 32.79
N ASP A 601 3.52 14.26 32.77
CA ASP A 601 4.16 13.80 34.01
C ASP A 601 5.11 14.89 34.52
#